data_AF-A0A1G9ZNT3-F1
#
_entry.id   AF-A0A1G9ZNT3-F1
#
_cell.length_a   1.000
_cell.length_b   1.000
_cell.length_c   1.000
_cell.angle_alpha   90.00
_cell.angle_beta   90.00
_cell.angle_gamma   90.00
#
_symmetry.space_group_name_H-M   'P 1'
#
loop_
_entity.id
_entity.type
_entity.pdbx_description
1 polymer ?
#
loop_
_entity_poly.entity_id
_entity_poly.type
_entity_poly.pdbx_seq_one_letter_code
_entity_poly.pdbx_strand_id
1 'polypeptide(L)'
;MVEVAFVASFQDSDVRRVWPGQPSSRSPWSPTPDGCELVLDALPDAEAATTTAGWLRFLAREFLAPRTEASLALALRNGLTGGHRLTGRVLLDGVREITVSNNRVNERVLQHRPDADVFELDDRRRAHNTDR
;
A
#
# COMPACT_ATOMS: atom_id res chain seq x y z
N MET A 1 -16.18 -13.57 -1.64
CA MET A 1 -15.00 -14.38 -1.32
C MET A 1 -14.63 -14.14 0.15
N VAL A 2 -14.30 -15.17 0.93
CA VAL A 2 -14.04 -15.03 2.39
C VAL A 2 -12.87 -14.09 2.67
N GLU A 3 -11.81 -14.16 1.85
CA GLU A 3 -10.61 -13.34 2.04
C GLU A 3 -10.86 -11.85 1.79
N VAL A 4 -11.60 -11.51 0.73
CA VAL A 4 -12.02 -10.13 0.45
C VAL A 4 -12.84 -9.57 1.61
N ALA A 5 -13.85 -10.31 2.08
CA ALA A 5 -14.68 -9.87 3.20
C ALA A 5 -13.87 -9.70 4.50
N PHE A 6 -12.93 -10.60 4.76
CA PHE A 6 -12.05 -10.52 5.92
C PHE A 6 -11.13 -9.30 5.88
N VAL A 7 -10.43 -9.07 4.76
CA VAL A 7 -9.53 -7.91 4.63
C VAL A 7 -10.32 -6.60 4.67
N ALA A 8 -11.47 -6.53 3.99
CA ALA A 8 -12.35 -5.37 4.01
C ALA A 8 -12.88 -5.04 5.42
N SER A 9 -13.02 -6.04 6.29
CA SER A 9 -13.51 -5.80 7.67
C SER A 9 -12.61 -4.83 8.45
N PHE A 10 -11.29 -4.82 8.21
CA PHE A 10 -10.37 -3.92 8.91
C PHE A 10 -10.56 -2.44 8.60
N GLN A 11 -11.39 -2.11 7.60
CA GLN A 11 -11.76 -0.74 7.28
C GLN A 11 -12.82 -0.18 8.23
N ASP A 12 -13.52 -1.06 8.96
CA ASP A 12 -14.48 -0.69 9.97
C ASP A 12 -13.79 -0.41 11.32
N SER A 13 -14.15 0.70 11.94
CA SER A 13 -13.70 1.13 13.28
C SER A 13 -14.16 0.17 14.38
N ASP A 14 -15.23 -0.60 14.14
CA ASP A 14 -15.81 -1.54 15.10
C ASP A 14 -15.07 -2.89 15.15
N VAL A 15 -14.10 -3.13 14.26
CA VAL A 15 -13.20 -4.28 14.40
C VAL A 15 -12.33 -4.06 15.62
N ARG A 16 -12.70 -4.74 16.71
CA ARG A 16 -11.93 -4.82 17.97
C ARG A 16 -10.45 -4.98 17.64
N ARG A 17 -9.61 -4.22 18.35
CA ARG A 17 -8.15 -4.37 18.34
C ARG A 17 -7.78 -5.68 19.06
N VAL A 18 -8.06 -6.81 18.42
CA VAL A 18 -7.89 -8.14 19.00
C VAL A 18 -6.54 -8.77 18.66
N TRP A 19 -5.81 -8.23 17.68
CA TRP A 19 -4.62 -8.88 17.15
C TRP A 19 -3.32 -8.18 17.62
N PRO A 20 -2.33 -8.94 18.14
CA PRO A 20 -1.01 -8.40 18.44
C PRO A 20 -0.38 -7.75 17.20
N GLY A 21 0.06 -6.49 17.33
CA GLY A 21 0.68 -5.75 16.22
C GLY A 21 -0.30 -5.16 15.20
N GLN A 22 -1.62 -5.27 15.42
CA GLN A 22 -2.62 -4.56 14.64
C GLN A 22 -2.44 -3.04 14.82
N PRO A 23 -2.33 -2.25 13.74
CA PRO A 23 -2.31 -0.80 13.85
C PRO A 23 -3.60 -0.25 14.48
N SER A 24 -3.51 0.89 15.15
CA SER A 24 -4.59 1.42 16.00
C SER A 24 -5.75 2.08 15.24
N SER A 25 -5.51 2.59 14.04
CA SER A 25 -6.51 3.21 13.15
C SER A 25 -7.14 2.18 12.20
N ARG A 26 -8.27 2.48 11.56
CA ARG A 26 -8.82 1.64 10.47
C ARG A 26 -7.79 1.39 9.37
N SER A 27 -7.87 0.23 8.71
CA SER A 27 -7.06 -0.08 7.53
C SER A 27 -7.42 0.89 6.40
N PRO A 28 -6.42 1.55 5.78
CA PRO A 28 -6.64 2.34 4.57
C PRO A 28 -6.65 1.47 3.29
N TRP A 29 -6.44 0.15 3.41
CA TRP A 29 -6.39 -0.77 2.28
C TRP A 29 -7.70 -1.52 2.10
N SER A 30 -8.24 -1.44 0.88
CA SER A 30 -9.43 -2.13 0.40
C SER A 30 -9.05 -3.23 -0.58
N PRO A 31 -9.51 -4.47 -0.42
CA PRO A 31 -9.39 -5.46 -1.48
C PRO A 31 -10.35 -5.13 -2.63
N THR A 32 -9.91 -5.33 -3.86
CA THR A 32 -10.82 -5.31 -5.01
C THR A 32 -11.85 -6.44 -4.91
N PRO A 33 -13.03 -6.31 -5.56
CA PRO A 33 -14.07 -7.35 -5.50
C PRO A 33 -13.61 -8.73 -5.99
N ASP A 34 -12.65 -8.78 -6.90
CA ASP A 34 -12.04 -10.00 -7.42
C ASP A 34 -10.94 -10.58 -6.51
N GLY A 35 -10.48 -9.82 -5.51
CA GLY A 35 -9.44 -10.20 -4.55
C GLY A 35 -8.01 -10.13 -5.11
N CYS A 36 -7.81 -9.58 -6.31
CA CYS A 36 -6.50 -9.55 -6.96
C CYS A 36 -5.62 -8.39 -6.49
N GLU A 37 -6.23 -7.29 -6.05
CA GLU A 37 -5.53 -6.04 -5.74
C GLU A 37 -5.92 -5.50 -4.35
N LEU A 38 -4.99 -4.76 -3.76
CA LEU A 38 -5.26 -3.90 -2.61
C LEU A 38 -5.17 -2.44 -3.07
N VAL A 39 -6.27 -1.74 -2.98
CA VAL A 39 -6.38 -0.32 -3.32
C VAL A 39 -6.27 0.48 -2.04
N LEU A 40 -5.55 1.59 -2.10
CA LEU A 40 -5.49 2.54 -1.01
C LEU A 40 -6.72 3.45 -1.10
N ASP A 41 -7.62 3.36 -0.13
CA ASP A 41 -8.71 4.31 0.00
C ASP A 41 -8.14 5.68 0.36
N ALA A 42 -8.77 6.74 -0.19
CA ALA A 42 -8.32 8.12 -0.14
C ALA A 42 -7.53 8.46 1.13
N LEU A 43 -6.28 8.91 0.94
CA LEU A 43 -5.34 9.24 2.00
C LEU A 43 -6.00 10.20 3.01
N PRO A 44 -6.29 9.76 4.24
CA PRO A 44 -6.45 10.71 5.34
C PRO A 44 -5.10 11.41 5.53
N ASP A 45 -5.09 12.56 6.21
CA ASP A 45 -3.95 13.46 6.42
C ASP A 45 -2.57 12.79 6.65
N ALA A 46 -1.47 13.56 6.57
CA ALA A 46 -0.07 13.06 6.65
C ALA A 46 0.24 12.03 7.77
N GLU A 47 -0.53 11.99 8.86
CA GLU A 47 -0.45 10.95 9.91
C GLU A 47 -0.83 9.54 9.40
N ALA A 48 -1.74 9.45 8.42
CA ALA A 48 -2.18 8.22 7.78
C ALA A 48 -1.09 7.57 6.91
N ALA A 49 -0.10 8.33 6.43
CA ALA A 49 0.98 7.77 5.63
C ALA A 49 1.83 6.76 6.43
N THR A 50 2.07 7.02 7.71
CA THR A 50 2.81 6.13 8.61
C THR A 50 2.00 4.86 8.93
N THR A 51 0.69 4.99 9.09
CA THR A 51 -0.19 3.84 9.35
C THR A 51 -0.42 2.98 8.09
N THR A 52 -0.31 3.57 6.90
CA THR A 52 -0.48 2.88 5.61
C THR A 52 0.51 1.74 5.42
N ALA A 53 1.82 1.98 5.64
CA ALA A 53 2.83 0.92 5.54
C ALA A 53 2.72 -0.09 6.69
N GLY A 54 2.36 0.37 7.89
CA GLY A 54 2.09 -0.50 9.04
C GLY A 54 0.99 -1.51 8.76
N TRP A 55 -0.11 -1.07 8.16
CA TRP A 55 -1.22 -1.92 7.77
C TRP A 55 -0.82 -2.98 6.72
N LEU A 56 -0.08 -2.60 5.68
CA LEU A 56 0.44 -3.61 4.73
C LEU A 56 1.34 -4.64 5.39
N ARG A 57 2.23 -4.21 6.30
CA ARG A 57 3.11 -5.13 7.04
C ARG A 57 2.29 -6.12 7.87
N PHE A 58 1.26 -5.64 8.55
CA PHE A 58 0.35 -6.46 9.35
C PHE A 58 -0.43 -7.45 8.48
N LEU A 59 -1.14 -6.97 7.45
CA LEU A 59 -1.93 -7.81 6.54
C LEU A 59 -1.05 -8.86 5.83
N ALA A 60 0.12 -8.45 5.33
CA ALA A 60 1.05 -9.36 4.67
C ALA A 60 1.58 -10.43 5.62
N ARG A 61 2.00 -10.05 6.84
CA ARG A 61 2.63 -10.97 7.78
C ARG A 61 1.64 -11.91 8.46
N GLU A 62 0.45 -11.44 8.80
CA GLU A 62 -0.47 -12.22 9.64
C GLU A 62 -1.47 -13.04 8.83
N PHE A 63 -1.79 -12.62 7.62
CA PHE A 63 -2.95 -13.15 6.89
C PHE A 63 -2.64 -13.56 5.46
N LEU A 64 -2.04 -12.66 4.68
CA LEU A 64 -1.86 -12.88 3.25
C LEU A 64 -0.67 -13.80 2.97
N ALA A 65 0.49 -13.54 3.58
CA ALA A 65 1.72 -14.28 3.38
C ALA A 65 2.39 -14.67 4.71
N PRO A 66 1.70 -15.44 5.57
CA PRO A 66 2.20 -15.76 6.89
C PRO A 66 3.54 -16.51 6.83
N ARG A 67 4.50 -16.03 7.64
CA ARG A 67 5.86 -16.60 7.75
C ARG A 67 6.10 -17.38 9.04
N THR A 68 5.14 -17.36 9.95
CA THR A 68 5.21 -18.10 11.21
C THR A 68 4.04 -19.06 11.29
N GLU A 69 4.22 -20.16 11.99
CA GLU A 69 3.15 -21.15 12.23
C GLU A 69 1.95 -20.51 12.96
N ALA A 70 2.20 -19.62 13.92
CA ALA A 70 1.16 -18.90 14.64
C ALA A 70 0.31 -18.02 13.71
N SER A 71 0.95 -17.28 12.80
CA SER A 71 0.28 -16.44 11.79
C SER A 71 -0.47 -17.31 10.76
N LEU A 72 0.09 -18.45 10.35
CA LEU A 72 -0.60 -19.37 9.43
C LEU A 72 -1.84 -19.98 10.08
N ALA A 73 -1.71 -20.49 11.31
CA ALA A 73 -2.85 -21.00 12.06
C ALA A 73 -3.91 -19.91 12.28
N LEU A 74 -3.48 -18.67 12.47
CA LEU A 74 -4.36 -17.52 12.55
C LEU A 74 -5.11 -17.27 11.23
N ALA A 75 -4.42 -17.26 10.09
CA ALA A 75 -5.04 -17.10 8.79
C ALA A 75 -6.10 -18.19 8.53
N LEU A 76 -5.73 -19.46 8.77
CA LEU A 76 -6.62 -20.61 8.57
C LEU A 76 -7.86 -20.55 9.46
N ARG A 77 -7.72 -20.15 10.74
CA ARG A 77 -8.87 -19.97 11.66
C ARG A 77 -9.87 -18.92 11.17
N ASN A 78 -9.43 -17.96 10.36
CA ASN A 78 -10.29 -16.94 9.77
C ASN A 78 -10.73 -17.27 8.34
N GLY A 79 -10.53 -18.52 7.89
CA GLY A 79 -10.96 -19.00 6.57
C GLY A 79 -10.11 -18.48 5.42
N LEU A 80 -8.91 -17.96 5.71
CA LEU A 80 -7.94 -17.56 4.71
C LEU A 80 -7.05 -18.74 4.35
N THR A 81 -6.64 -18.79 3.08
CA THR A 81 -5.72 -19.81 2.58
C THR A 81 -4.27 -19.57 3.02
N GLY A 82 -3.88 -18.29 3.08
CA GLY A 82 -2.48 -17.90 3.25
C GLY A 82 -1.62 -18.27 2.04
N GLY A 83 -0.44 -17.66 1.92
CA GLY A 83 0.49 -17.92 0.81
C GLY A 83 0.29 -17.03 -0.41
N HIS A 84 -0.44 -15.93 -0.26
CA HIS A 84 -0.59 -14.88 -1.26
C HIS A 84 0.76 -14.24 -1.62
N ARG A 85 0.86 -13.74 -2.85
CA ARG A 85 2.02 -12.97 -3.32
C ARG A 85 1.61 -11.53 -3.59
N LEU A 86 2.10 -10.63 -2.76
CA LEU A 86 1.98 -9.20 -2.89
C LEU A 86 3.21 -8.63 -3.61
N THR A 87 2.92 -7.84 -4.63
CA THR A 87 3.87 -6.96 -5.31
C THR A 87 3.17 -5.67 -5.70
N GLY A 88 3.84 -4.53 -5.52
CA GLY A 88 3.24 -3.26 -5.87
C GLY A 88 4.06 -2.07 -5.39
N ARG A 89 3.65 -0.88 -5.80
CA ARG A 89 4.27 0.39 -5.43
C ARG A 89 3.19 1.44 -5.26
N VAL A 90 3.26 2.20 -4.18
CA VAL A 90 2.38 3.34 -3.94
C VAL A 90 3.21 4.54 -3.55
N LEU A 91 2.89 5.70 -4.13
CA LEU A 91 3.48 6.99 -3.82
C LEU A 91 2.46 7.82 -3.04
N LEU A 92 2.81 8.17 -1.81
CA LEU A 92 2.02 8.98 -0.90
C LEU A 92 2.56 10.41 -0.90
N ASP A 93 1.66 11.37 -1.10
CA ASP A 93 1.93 12.82 -1.06
C ASP A 93 3.13 13.28 -1.93
N GLY A 94 3.48 12.50 -2.96
CA GLY A 94 4.66 12.76 -3.81
C GLY A 94 6.03 12.59 -3.14
N VAL A 95 6.08 12.35 -1.82
CA VAL A 95 7.31 12.38 -1.01
C VAL A 95 7.59 11.08 -0.28
N ARG A 96 6.65 10.13 -0.23
CA ARG A 96 6.84 8.85 0.46
C ARG A 96 6.45 7.69 -0.43
N GLU A 97 7.36 6.76 -0.61
CA GLU A 97 7.17 5.59 -1.45
C GLU A 97 7.07 4.34 -0.58
N ILE A 98 6.01 3.56 -0.80
CA ILE A 98 5.86 2.21 -0.26
C ILE A 98 6.02 1.23 -1.41
N THR A 99 6.97 0.31 -1.27
CA THR A 99 7.20 -0.77 -2.25
C THR A 99 6.98 -2.11 -1.58
N VAL A 100 6.21 -2.98 -2.24
CA VAL A 100 6.03 -4.37 -1.84
C VAL A 100 6.69 -5.26 -2.88
N SER A 101 7.64 -6.08 -2.43
CA SER A 101 8.35 -7.03 -3.28
C SER A 101 8.45 -8.38 -2.56
N ASN A 102 7.84 -9.43 -3.15
CA ASN A 102 7.78 -10.77 -2.55
C ASN A 102 7.31 -10.74 -1.09
N ASN A 103 6.17 -10.09 -0.83
CA ASN A 103 5.56 -9.94 0.49
C ASN A 103 6.37 -9.09 1.49
N ARG A 104 7.48 -8.47 1.06
CA ARG A 104 8.27 -7.56 1.89
C ARG A 104 7.86 -6.12 1.60
N VAL A 105 7.39 -5.44 2.63
CA VAL A 105 7.00 -4.03 2.58
C VAL A 105 8.19 -3.17 2.97
N ASN A 106 8.64 -2.32 2.06
CA ASN A 106 9.68 -1.32 2.28
C ASN A 106 9.06 0.08 2.13
N GLU A 107 9.60 1.02 2.88
CA GLU A 107 9.14 2.41 2.92
C GLU A 107 10.35 3.32 2.80
N ARG A 108 10.24 4.33 1.93
CA ARG A 108 11.30 5.30 1.69
C ARG A 108 10.70 6.70 1.58
N VAL A 109 11.29 7.66 2.30
CA VAL A 109 11.03 9.08 2.08
C VAL A 109 11.88 9.52 0.89
N LEU A 110 11.24 9.98 -0.17
CA LEU A 110 11.88 10.62 -1.30
C LEU A 110 12.29 12.01 -0.85
N GLN A 111 13.57 12.34 -1.02
CA GLN A 111 14.01 13.72 -0.81
C GLN A 111 13.27 14.57 -1.85
N HIS A 112 12.41 15.47 -1.38
CA HIS A 112 11.91 16.55 -2.21
C HIS A 112 13.14 17.37 -2.61
N ARG A 113 13.62 17.23 -3.86
CA ARG A 113 14.49 18.24 -4.45
C ARG A 113 13.56 19.38 -4.86
N PRO A 114 13.60 20.55 -4.20
CA PRO A 114 12.82 21.70 -4.64
C PRO A 114 13.24 22.22 -6.04
N ASP A 115 14.38 21.77 -6.58
CA ASP A 115 14.92 22.18 -7.88
C ASP A 115 14.97 21.03 -8.90
N ALA A 116 13.84 20.36 -9.16
CA ALA A 116 13.73 19.53 -10.37
C ALA A 116 13.15 20.41 -11.47
N ASP A 117 14.05 21.01 -12.27
CA ASP A 117 13.74 21.81 -13.44
C ASP A 117 12.59 21.21 -14.26
N VAL A 118 11.52 21.98 -14.42
CA VAL A 118 10.47 21.71 -15.41
C VAL A 118 11.13 21.90 -16.78
N PHE A 119 11.47 20.81 -17.45
CA PHE A 119 11.82 20.88 -18.87
C PHE A 119 10.52 20.89 -19.67
N GLU A 120 10.08 22.08 -20.11
CA GLU A 120 9.09 22.18 -21.18
C GLU A 120 9.67 21.55 -22.45
N LEU A 121 8.98 20.54 -22.97
CA LEU A 121 9.43 19.76 -24.13
C LEU A 121 9.31 20.54 -25.47
N ASP A 122 8.83 21.78 -25.47
CA ASP A 122 8.45 22.52 -26.67
C ASP A 122 9.42 23.63 -27.13
N ASP A 123 10.45 23.98 -26.35
CA ASP A 123 11.37 25.07 -26.72
C ASP A 123 12.39 24.71 -27.83
N ARG A 124 12.40 23.47 -28.30
CA ARG A 124 13.31 23.04 -29.39
C ARG A 124 12.71 23.06 -30.80
N ARG A 125 11.50 23.60 -30.99
CA ARG A 125 10.85 23.60 -32.32
C ARG A 125 10.62 24.96 -32.99
N ARG A 126 11.19 26.05 -32.48
CA ARG A 126 11.21 27.37 -33.17
C ARG A 126 12.59 28.02 -33.21
N ALA A 127 13.57 27.35 -33.83
CA ALA A 127 14.78 28.03 -34.30
C ALA A 127 15.38 27.38 -35.57
N HIS A 128 14.53 26.75 -36.40
CA HIS A 128 14.95 26.24 -37.70
C HIS A 128 13.86 26.42 -38.75
N ASN A 129 13.35 27.66 -38.85
CA ASN A 129 12.67 28.17 -40.04
C ASN A 129 12.49 29.69 -39.90
N THR A 130 13.58 30.42 -40.14
CA THR A 130 13.47 31.66 -40.92
C THR A 130 14.68 31.69 -41.85
N ASP A 131 14.36 31.40 -43.09
CA ASP A 131 15.16 31.49 -44.30
C ASP A 131 15.53 32.96 -44.60
N ARG A 132 16.59 33.12 -45.41
CA ARG A 132 16.91 34.27 -46.27
C ARG A 132 17.83 35.39 -45.79
#